data_AF-A0A2T2W096-F1
#
_entry.id   AF-A0A2T2W096-F1
#
_cell.length_a   1.000
_cell.length_b   1.000
_cell.length_c   1.000
_cell.angle_alpha   90.00
_cell.angle_beta   90.00
_cell.angle_gamma   90.00
#
_symmetry.space_group_name_H-M   'P 1'
#
loop_
_entity.id
_entity.type
_entity.pdbx_description
1 polymer ?
#
loop_
_entity_poly.entity_id
_entity_poly.type
_entity_poly.pdbx_seq_one_letter_code
_entity_poly.pdbx_strand_id
1 'polypeptide(L)'
;MKPGTDSIGGETGKLGNNNPNNRRSLGDTAVRQINLSQTMLTAALLMAIAGCNMPPPSESASLEATAESDLPADEVILQTVLDQAESQDICDGFYQPEVAEAESQVYRLGDRALVELQCATAAYQSVYAYVAVQPDSTLQLLALDVLYPDQAGQFERSSEATIGGLTSFDPETSLLTVFSKARGLGDCGSLAEYRWTGSDLELATFRYQECSDSPGELVDPANYPQVYP
;
A
#
# COMPACT_ATOMS: atom_id res chain seq x y z
N MET A 1 35.53 -21.37 -48.83
CA MET A 1 34.71 -22.57 -49.04
C MET A 1 33.58 -22.61 -48.01
N LYS A 2 32.34 -22.35 -48.45
CA LYS A 2 31.10 -22.96 -47.93
C LYS A 2 30.75 -24.11 -48.91
N PRO A 3 29.77 -25.01 -48.66
CA PRO A 3 29.03 -25.34 -47.44
C PRO A 3 28.90 -26.89 -47.24
N GLY A 4 28.21 -27.31 -46.18
CA GLY A 4 27.68 -28.67 -46.01
C GLY A 4 26.37 -28.62 -45.23
N THR A 5 25.28 -28.90 -45.94
CA THR A 5 23.87 -28.96 -45.51
C THR A 5 23.52 -30.33 -44.95
N ASP A 6 22.47 -30.38 -44.12
CA ASP A 6 21.36 -31.36 -44.10
C ASP A 6 20.76 -31.44 -42.68
N SER A 7 19.50 -31.78 -42.43
CA SER A 7 18.19 -31.52 -43.03
C SER A 7 17.18 -32.28 -42.16
N ILE A 8 16.02 -31.66 -41.88
CA ILE A 8 14.67 -32.26 -41.73
C ILE A 8 14.35 -33.10 -40.48
N GLY A 9 13.22 -32.75 -39.84
CA GLY A 9 12.44 -33.66 -38.98
C GLY A 9 11.43 -32.94 -38.10
N GLY A 10 10.32 -32.48 -38.67
CA GLY A 10 9.14 -32.06 -37.90
C GLY A 10 8.23 -33.23 -37.59
N GLU A 11 7.59 -33.23 -36.41
CA GLU A 11 6.36 -33.99 -36.21
C GLU A 11 5.42 -33.27 -35.23
N THR A 12 4.19 -33.12 -35.70
CA THR A 12 3.04 -32.49 -35.06
C THR A 12 2.31 -33.50 -34.15
N GLY A 13 2.12 -33.18 -32.88
CA GLY A 13 1.26 -33.93 -31.96
C GLY A 13 0.03 -33.12 -31.56
N LYS A 14 -1.14 -33.55 -32.07
CA LYS A 14 -2.46 -32.93 -31.94
C LYS A 14 -3.21 -33.53 -30.74
N LEU A 15 -4.01 -32.68 -30.07
CA LEU A 15 -5.31 -32.96 -29.42
C LEU A 15 -5.40 -33.99 -28.27
N GLY A 16 -5.73 -33.46 -27.09
CA GLY A 16 -6.42 -34.16 -26.00
C GLY A 16 -7.46 -33.25 -25.36
N ASN A 17 -8.67 -33.27 -25.92
CA ASN A 17 -9.90 -32.71 -25.34
C ASN A 17 -10.49 -33.73 -24.34
N ASN A 18 -11.29 -33.26 -23.36
CA ASN A 18 -12.24 -33.96 -22.44
C ASN A 18 -11.95 -33.61 -20.96
N ASN A 19 -12.88 -33.23 -20.09
CA ASN A 19 -14.34 -33.11 -20.09
C ASN A 19 -14.72 -32.36 -18.78
N PRO A 20 -15.61 -31.36 -18.81
CA PRO A 20 -16.07 -30.63 -17.64
C PRO A 20 -17.18 -31.41 -16.91
N ASN A 21 -16.86 -32.08 -15.81
CA ASN A 21 -17.86 -32.57 -14.86
C ASN A 21 -17.22 -32.91 -13.52
N ASN A 22 -17.16 -31.93 -12.62
CA ASN A 22 -17.16 -32.24 -11.19
C ASN A 22 -18.00 -31.21 -10.43
N ARG A 23 -19.33 -31.29 -10.61
CA ARG A 23 -20.27 -30.78 -9.62
C ARG A 23 -20.19 -31.68 -8.39
N ARG A 24 -19.58 -31.21 -7.31
CA ARG A 24 -19.94 -31.69 -5.98
C ARG A 24 -20.78 -30.62 -5.28
N SER A 25 -22.03 -31.01 -5.15
CA SER A 25 -23.13 -30.33 -4.49
C SER A 25 -23.06 -30.58 -2.99
N LEU A 26 -23.43 -29.55 -2.23
CA LEU A 26 -24.10 -29.60 -0.92
C LEU A 26 -23.32 -30.20 0.26
N GLY A 27 -22.78 -29.29 1.06
CA GLY A 27 -22.56 -29.48 2.49
C GLY A 27 -23.21 -28.32 3.24
N ASP A 28 -24.54 -28.33 3.33
CA ASP A 28 -25.31 -27.50 4.26
C ASP A 28 -24.80 -27.74 5.68
N THR A 29 -24.00 -26.82 6.20
CA THR A 29 -23.63 -26.80 7.61
C THR A 29 -24.42 -25.69 8.28
N ALA A 30 -25.37 -26.14 9.10
CA ALA A 30 -26.38 -25.35 9.78
C ALA A 30 -25.79 -24.13 10.50
N VAL A 31 -26.33 -22.97 10.16
CA VAL A 31 -26.22 -21.72 10.93
C VAL A 31 -26.86 -21.95 12.30
N ARG A 32 -26.04 -22.09 13.33
CA ARG A 32 -26.50 -22.14 14.71
C ARG A 32 -26.77 -20.71 15.16
N GLN A 33 -28.03 -20.27 15.04
CA GLN A 33 -28.52 -19.02 15.63
C GLN A 33 -28.27 -19.05 17.14
N ILE A 34 -27.35 -18.19 17.60
CA ILE A 34 -27.19 -17.88 19.01
C ILE A 34 -28.08 -16.67 19.29
N ASN A 35 -29.30 -16.94 19.75
CA ASN A 35 -30.12 -15.95 20.44
C ASN A 35 -29.47 -15.68 21.79
N LEU A 36 -28.78 -14.54 21.95
CA LEU A 36 -28.50 -14.00 23.26
C LEU A 36 -29.42 -12.82 23.55
N SER A 37 -30.18 -13.07 24.62
CA SER A 37 -31.22 -12.27 25.21
C SER A 37 -30.78 -10.87 25.60
N GLN A 38 -31.69 -9.94 25.35
CA GLN A 38 -31.84 -8.63 25.97
C GLN A 38 -31.46 -8.63 27.46
N THR A 39 -30.60 -7.70 27.85
CA THR A 39 -30.63 -7.13 29.20
C THR A 39 -30.50 -5.62 29.06
N MET A 40 -31.63 -4.94 29.26
CA MET A 40 -31.68 -3.50 29.49
C MET A 40 -30.99 -3.18 30.81
N LEU A 41 -30.09 -2.20 30.81
CA LEU A 41 -29.71 -1.46 32.00
C LEU A 41 -29.79 0.03 31.69
N THR A 42 -30.99 0.56 31.91
CA THR A 42 -31.29 1.97 32.04
C THR A 42 -30.69 2.49 33.36
N ALA A 43 -29.70 3.38 33.26
CA ALA A 43 -29.28 4.23 34.37
C ALA A 43 -29.60 5.67 34.02
N ALA A 44 -30.78 6.12 34.45
CA ALA A 44 -31.13 7.53 34.48
C ALA A 44 -30.47 8.16 35.72
N LEU A 45 -29.59 9.13 35.52
CA LEU A 45 -29.12 10.01 36.58
C LEU A 45 -29.39 11.46 36.19
N LEU A 46 -30.47 12.00 36.75
CA LEU A 46 -30.77 13.42 36.80
C LEU A 46 -29.96 14.03 37.95
N MET A 47 -29.02 14.92 37.63
CA MET A 47 -28.45 15.88 38.57
C MET A 47 -28.53 17.26 37.93
N ALA A 48 -29.56 18.01 38.33
CA ALA A 48 -29.64 19.44 38.11
C ALA A 48 -28.83 20.14 39.20
N ILE A 49 -27.82 20.92 38.80
CA ILE A 49 -27.32 22.02 39.62
C ILE A 49 -27.20 23.24 38.73
N ALA A 50 -28.12 24.17 38.95
CA ALA A 50 -28.08 25.51 38.42
C ALA A 50 -26.92 26.28 39.07
N GLY A 51 -26.06 26.85 38.23
CA GLY A 51 -24.99 27.76 38.62
C GLY A 51 -24.66 28.65 37.43
N CYS A 52 -25.47 29.69 37.24
CA CYS A 52 -25.25 30.71 36.22
C CYS A 52 -23.96 31.48 36.54
N ASN A 53 -22.93 31.29 35.71
CA ASN A 53 -21.83 32.22 35.60
C ASN A 53 -21.62 32.45 34.11
N MET A 54 -22.18 33.56 33.60
CA MET A 54 -22.10 33.93 32.19
C MET A 54 -20.87 34.83 31.98
N PRO A 55 -19.77 34.34 31.39
CA PRO A 55 -18.72 35.24 30.90
C PRO A 55 -19.25 36.04 29.68
N PRO A 56 -18.71 37.24 29.43
CA PRO A 56 -19.13 38.08 28.31
C PRO A 56 -18.88 37.38 26.97
N PRO A 57 -19.70 37.66 25.94
CA PRO A 57 -19.44 37.15 24.60
C PRO A 57 -18.20 37.86 24.05
N SER A 58 -17.07 37.16 24.05
CA SER A 58 -15.93 37.53 23.22
C SER A 58 -16.25 37.15 21.78
N GLU A 59 -16.86 38.09 21.04
CA GLU A 59 -16.60 38.21 19.61
C GLU A 59 -15.12 38.52 19.42
N SER A 60 -14.36 37.57 18.87
CA SER A 60 -13.22 37.84 17.99
C SER A 60 -12.76 36.53 17.37
N ALA A 61 -13.22 36.37 16.13
CA ALA A 61 -12.47 35.85 15.00
C ALA A 61 -11.42 34.76 15.29
N SER A 62 -11.76 33.54 14.91
CA SER A 62 -10.88 32.74 14.06
C SER A 62 -11.78 32.03 13.06
N LEU A 63 -12.16 32.78 12.02
CA LEU A 63 -12.39 32.17 10.72
C LEU A 63 -11.02 31.62 10.31
N GLU A 64 -10.68 30.43 10.80
CA GLU A 64 -9.79 29.58 10.04
C GLU A 64 -10.58 29.28 8.77
N ALA A 65 -10.28 30.04 7.72
CA ALA A 65 -10.49 29.57 6.38
C ALA A 65 -9.64 28.30 6.30
N THR A 66 -10.24 27.16 6.65
CA THR A 66 -9.90 25.91 6.01
C THR A 66 -9.92 26.24 4.53
N ALA A 67 -8.74 26.30 3.92
CA ALA A 67 -8.65 26.21 2.48
C ALA A 67 -9.29 24.86 2.17
N GLU A 68 -10.59 24.90 1.87
CA GLU A 68 -11.36 23.76 1.44
C GLU A 68 -10.65 23.33 0.17
N SER A 69 -9.89 22.23 0.26
CA SER A 69 -9.12 21.76 -0.89
C SER A 69 -10.15 21.50 -1.99
N ASP A 70 -9.96 22.08 -3.17
CA ASP A 70 -10.83 21.84 -4.34
C ASP A 70 -10.83 20.36 -4.79
N LEU A 71 -10.02 19.52 -4.13
CA LEU A 71 -10.01 18.08 -4.34
C LEU A 71 -11.35 17.42 -3.97
N PRO A 72 -11.83 16.47 -4.80
CA PRO A 72 -12.98 15.63 -4.48
C PRO A 72 -12.83 14.91 -3.13
N ALA A 73 -13.92 14.39 -2.57
CA ALA A 73 -13.90 13.57 -1.36
C ALA A 73 -12.98 12.34 -1.50
N ASP A 74 -12.42 11.83 -0.40
CA ASP A 74 -11.42 10.73 -0.42
C ASP A 74 -11.95 9.48 -1.13
N GLU A 75 -13.22 9.12 -0.88
CA GLU A 75 -13.90 8.02 -1.57
C GLU A 75 -13.91 8.21 -3.09
N VAL A 76 -14.14 9.44 -3.56
CA VAL A 76 -14.18 9.75 -5.00
C VAL A 76 -12.77 9.68 -5.59
N ILE A 77 -11.77 10.19 -4.86
CA ILE A 77 -10.36 10.08 -5.24
C ILE A 77 -9.96 8.61 -5.38
N LEU A 78 -10.22 7.81 -4.34
CA LEU A 78 -9.85 6.40 -4.32
C LEU A 78 -10.57 5.62 -5.43
N GLN A 79 -11.87 5.81 -5.59
CA GLN A 79 -12.63 5.15 -6.65
C GLN A 79 -12.10 5.54 -8.04
N THR A 80 -11.70 6.79 -8.25
CA THR A 80 -11.11 7.22 -9.53
C THR A 80 -9.79 6.50 -9.83
N VAL A 81 -8.95 6.30 -8.80
CA VAL A 81 -7.71 5.51 -8.94
C VAL A 81 -8.02 4.05 -9.22
N LEU A 82 -8.94 3.43 -8.47
CA LEU A 82 -9.36 2.04 -8.64
C LEU A 82 -9.93 1.77 -10.05
N ASP A 83 -10.80 2.66 -10.54
CA ASP A 83 -11.39 2.57 -11.88
C ASP A 83 -10.34 2.60 -13.01
N GLN A 84 -9.19 3.22 -12.75
CA GLN A 84 -8.10 3.37 -13.71
C GLN A 84 -6.99 2.32 -13.54
N ALA A 85 -6.91 1.68 -12.37
CA ALA A 85 -5.78 0.85 -11.94
C ALA A 85 -5.37 -0.23 -12.94
N GLU A 86 -6.32 -1.02 -13.44
CA GLU A 86 -6.05 -2.08 -14.42
C GLU A 86 -5.74 -1.50 -15.80
N SER A 87 -6.52 -0.53 -16.27
CA SER A 87 -6.40 0.02 -17.62
C SER A 87 -5.10 0.81 -17.86
N GLN A 88 -4.54 1.39 -16.79
CA GLN A 88 -3.30 2.16 -16.80
C GLN A 88 -2.11 1.38 -16.24
N ASP A 89 -2.31 0.11 -15.85
CA ASP A 89 -1.30 -0.74 -15.24
C ASP A 89 -0.60 -0.08 -14.04
N ILE A 90 -1.38 0.61 -13.19
CA ILE A 90 -0.87 1.33 -12.00
C ILE A 90 -0.10 0.39 -11.09
N CYS A 91 -0.52 -0.86 -11.03
CA CYS A 91 0.04 -1.89 -10.17
C CYS A 91 1.09 -2.78 -10.87
N ASP A 92 1.56 -2.44 -12.07
CA ASP A 92 2.61 -3.18 -12.78
C ASP A 92 2.37 -4.71 -12.81
N GLY A 93 1.15 -5.10 -13.21
CA GLY A 93 0.72 -6.50 -13.26
C GLY A 93 0.35 -7.16 -11.92
N PHE A 94 0.47 -6.48 -10.77
CA PHE A 94 0.11 -7.02 -9.45
C PHE A 94 -1.33 -6.75 -9.00
N TYR A 95 -2.17 -6.12 -9.83
CA TYR A 95 -3.50 -5.67 -9.40
C TYR A 95 -4.42 -6.82 -8.92
N GLN A 96 -4.81 -6.78 -7.65
CA GLN A 96 -5.85 -7.60 -7.04
C GLN A 96 -6.96 -6.67 -6.54
N PRO A 97 -8.10 -6.58 -7.25
CA PRO A 97 -9.10 -5.54 -6.98
C PRO A 97 -9.67 -5.64 -5.56
N GLU A 98 -9.91 -6.85 -5.04
CA GLU A 98 -10.45 -7.02 -3.69
C GLU A 98 -9.47 -6.55 -2.60
N VAL A 99 -8.16 -6.63 -2.85
CA VAL A 99 -7.14 -6.12 -1.92
C VAL A 99 -7.04 -4.60 -2.03
N ALA A 100 -7.02 -4.08 -3.26
CA ALA A 100 -6.92 -2.65 -3.52
C ALA A 100 -8.13 -1.88 -2.95
N GLU A 101 -9.34 -2.39 -3.13
CA GLU A 101 -10.56 -1.80 -2.58
C GLU A 101 -10.58 -1.79 -1.05
N ALA A 102 -10.07 -2.85 -0.41
CA ALA A 102 -10.18 -3.02 1.03
C ALA A 102 -9.10 -2.27 1.84
N GLU A 103 -7.88 -2.18 1.30
CA GLU A 103 -6.70 -1.81 2.10
C GLU A 103 -6.05 -0.47 1.69
N SER A 104 -6.43 0.10 0.54
CA SER A 104 -5.82 1.34 0.03
C SER A 104 -6.23 2.58 0.81
N GLN A 105 -5.35 3.58 0.83
CA GLN A 105 -5.50 4.80 1.64
C GLN A 105 -5.33 6.06 0.80
N VAL A 106 -6.01 7.13 1.22
CA VAL A 106 -5.86 8.47 0.65
C VAL A 106 -5.32 9.40 1.74
N TYR A 107 -4.21 10.07 1.46
CA TYR A 107 -3.59 11.05 2.36
C TYR A 107 -3.69 12.46 1.75
N ARG A 108 -4.48 13.35 2.37
CA ARG A 108 -4.58 14.76 1.94
C ARG A 108 -3.40 15.58 2.40
N LEU A 109 -2.81 16.34 1.48
CA LEU A 109 -1.57 17.10 1.65
C LEU A 109 -1.76 18.51 1.05
N GLY A 110 -2.66 19.30 1.66
CA GLY A 110 -3.04 20.63 1.16
C GLY A 110 -4.03 20.55 -0.01
N ASP A 111 -3.65 21.11 -1.15
CA ASP A 111 -4.41 21.05 -2.41
C ASP A 111 -4.14 19.79 -3.23
N ARG A 112 -3.42 18.82 -2.65
CA ARG A 112 -2.97 17.57 -3.27
C ARG A 112 -3.33 16.38 -2.40
N ALA A 113 -3.32 15.19 -2.98
CA ALA A 113 -3.40 13.94 -2.22
C ALA A 113 -2.36 12.92 -2.71
N LEU A 114 -1.95 12.05 -1.81
CA LEU A 114 -1.19 10.85 -2.11
C LEU A 114 -2.10 9.64 -1.88
N VAL A 115 -2.29 8.82 -2.91
CA VAL A 115 -3.00 7.55 -2.80
C VAL A 115 -1.97 6.44 -2.67
N GLU A 116 -2.05 5.67 -1.59
CA GLU A 116 -1.33 4.43 -1.39
C GLU A 116 -2.25 3.29 -1.82
N LEU A 117 -2.01 2.75 -3.01
CA LEU A 117 -2.80 1.69 -3.60
C LEU A 117 -2.18 0.34 -3.23
N GLN A 118 -2.86 -0.45 -2.40
CA GLN A 118 -2.40 -1.79 -2.05
C GLN A 118 -2.76 -2.77 -3.16
N CYS A 119 -1.85 -2.94 -4.12
CA CYS A 119 -2.05 -3.74 -5.31
C CYS A 119 -2.28 -5.22 -5.04
N ALA A 120 -1.50 -5.82 -4.13
CA ALA A 120 -1.61 -7.24 -3.80
C ALA A 120 -1.10 -7.55 -2.40
N THR A 121 -1.47 -8.73 -1.90
CA THR A 121 -0.78 -9.36 -0.78
C THR A 121 0.25 -10.37 -1.27
N ALA A 122 1.48 -10.30 -0.74
CA ALA A 122 2.50 -11.32 -0.90
C ALA A 122 2.63 -12.15 0.40
N ALA A 123 3.58 -13.10 0.44
CA ALA A 123 3.66 -14.09 1.53
C ALA A 123 3.77 -13.49 2.95
N TYR A 124 4.44 -12.35 3.11
CA TYR A 124 4.71 -11.74 4.42
C TYR A 124 4.58 -10.21 4.46
N GLN A 125 4.14 -9.62 3.35
CA GLN A 125 4.09 -8.18 3.11
C GLN A 125 3.15 -7.90 1.95
N SER A 126 2.85 -6.63 1.69
CA SER A 126 2.01 -6.23 0.56
C SER A 126 2.83 -5.58 -0.55
N VAL A 127 2.21 -5.43 -1.71
CA VAL A 127 2.76 -4.70 -2.86
C VAL A 127 1.94 -3.43 -3.05
N TYR A 128 2.61 -2.30 -3.17
CA TYR A 128 1.99 -0.98 -3.23
C TYR A 128 2.42 -0.23 -4.49
N ALA A 129 1.48 0.53 -5.06
CA ALA A 129 1.74 1.62 -5.99
C ALA A 129 1.35 2.94 -5.33
N TYR A 130 1.94 4.06 -5.78
CA TYR A 130 1.62 5.39 -5.26
C TYR A 130 1.17 6.31 -6.39
N VAL A 131 0.06 7.01 -6.15
CA VAL A 131 -0.51 7.95 -7.12
C VAL A 131 -0.65 9.32 -6.47
N ALA A 132 -0.02 10.32 -7.06
CA ALA A 132 -0.25 11.71 -6.70
C ALA A 132 -1.51 12.22 -7.40
N VAL A 133 -2.38 12.87 -6.64
CA VAL A 133 -3.56 13.59 -7.14
C VAL A 133 -3.26 15.07 -7.11
N GLN A 134 -3.22 15.67 -8.29
CA GLN A 134 -2.93 17.08 -8.49
C GLN A 134 -4.16 17.95 -8.17
N PRO A 135 -4.00 19.27 -7.97
CA PRO A 135 -5.12 20.15 -7.65
C PRO A 135 -6.22 20.18 -8.72
N ASP A 136 -5.86 19.92 -9.99
CA ASP A 136 -6.81 19.78 -11.11
C ASP A 136 -7.42 18.37 -11.23
N SER A 137 -7.24 17.53 -10.21
CA SER A 137 -7.64 16.13 -10.17
C SER A 137 -6.93 15.21 -11.18
N THR A 138 -5.84 15.66 -11.80
CA THR A 138 -5.00 14.78 -12.62
C THR A 138 -4.30 13.74 -11.75
N LEU A 139 -4.31 12.49 -12.19
CA LEU A 139 -3.56 11.40 -11.55
C LEU A 139 -2.14 11.31 -12.14
N GLN A 140 -1.15 11.17 -11.26
CA GLN A 140 0.23 10.92 -11.63
C GLN A 140 0.72 9.67 -10.88
N LEU A 141 0.99 8.60 -11.62
CA LEU A 141 1.70 7.43 -11.08
C LEU A 141 3.12 7.84 -10.70
N LEU A 142 3.52 7.49 -9.48
CA LEU A 142 4.85 7.75 -8.95
C LEU A 142 5.73 6.52 -9.12
N ALA A 143 6.99 6.74 -9.49
CA ALA A 143 8.02 5.72 -9.41
C ALA A 143 8.92 6.03 -8.21
N LEU A 144 9.32 4.99 -7.48
CA LEU A 144 10.12 5.11 -6.28
C LEU A 144 11.53 4.59 -6.55
N ASP A 145 12.53 5.33 -6.08
CA ASP A 145 13.90 4.84 -6.12
C ASP A 145 14.09 3.70 -5.10
N VAL A 146 14.61 2.57 -5.58
CA VAL A 146 14.97 1.41 -4.77
C VAL A 146 16.43 1.06 -5.02
N LEU A 147 17.14 0.63 -3.98
CA LEU A 147 18.55 0.26 -4.05
C LEU A 147 18.70 -1.24 -3.88
N TYR A 148 19.36 -1.89 -4.84
CA TYR A 148 19.63 -3.33 -4.81
C TYR A 148 21.13 -3.60 -4.82
N PRO A 149 21.65 -4.52 -4.00
CA PRO A 149 23.04 -4.94 -4.10
C PRO A 149 23.25 -5.79 -5.37
N ASP A 150 24.30 -5.48 -6.12
CA ASP A 150 24.80 -6.31 -7.21
C ASP A 150 25.58 -7.52 -6.68
N GLN A 151 26.13 -8.34 -7.58
CA GLN A 151 26.92 -9.53 -7.20
C GLN A 151 28.23 -9.19 -6.45
N ALA A 152 28.70 -7.94 -6.53
CA ALA A 152 29.87 -7.44 -5.82
C ALA A 152 29.50 -6.69 -4.52
N GLY A 153 28.20 -6.65 -4.17
CA GLY A 153 27.68 -5.93 -3.01
C GLY A 153 27.64 -4.41 -3.17
N GLN A 154 27.83 -3.89 -4.39
CA GLN A 154 27.63 -2.48 -4.70
C GLN A 154 26.13 -2.21 -4.93
N PHE A 155 25.62 -1.09 -4.43
CA PHE A 155 24.21 -0.77 -4.60
C PHE A 155 23.94 -0.03 -5.90
N GLU A 156 23.04 -0.58 -6.70
CA GLU A 156 22.51 0.03 -7.91
C GLU A 156 21.12 0.63 -7.62
N ARG A 157 20.86 1.81 -8.18
CA ARG A 157 19.56 2.47 -8.10
C ARG A 157 18.68 2.01 -9.25
N SER A 158 17.48 1.57 -8.91
CA SER A 158 16.38 1.30 -9.84
C SER A 158 15.21 2.23 -9.52
N SER A 159 14.36 2.47 -10.51
CA SER A 159 13.12 3.25 -10.37
C SER A 159 11.96 2.29 -10.60
N GLU A 160 11.17 2.04 -9.56
CA GLU A 160 10.14 1.00 -9.54
C GLU A 160 8.75 1.62 -9.44
N ALA A 161 7.80 1.15 -10.26
CA ALA A 161 6.41 1.59 -10.20
C ALA A 161 5.65 1.00 -8.99
N THR A 162 6.10 -0.17 -8.51
CA THR A 162 5.56 -0.81 -7.31
C THR A 162 6.67 -1.17 -6.33
N ILE A 163 6.33 -1.18 -5.04
CA ILE A 163 7.25 -1.60 -3.98
C ILE A 163 6.59 -2.61 -3.06
N GLY A 164 7.35 -3.63 -2.66
CA GLY A 164 6.91 -4.62 -1.69
C GLY A 164 7.37 -4.25 -0.28
N GLY A 165 6.49 -4.29 0.71
CA GLY A 165 6.88 -4.05 2.10
C GLY A 165 5.73 -3.89 3.08
N LEU A 166 6.07 -3.42 4.27
CA LEU A 166 5.15 -2.88 5.26
C LEU A 166 5.32 -1.36 5.21
N THR A 167 4.24 -0.63 4.95
CA THR A 167 4.29 0.81 4.71
C THR A 167 3.62 1.58 5.84
N SER A 168 4.07 2.82 6.05
CA SER A 168 3.44 3.78 6.94
C SER A 168 3.73 5.18 6.42
N PHE A 169 2.70 5.97 6.16
CA PHE A 169 2.84 7.37 5.79
C PHE A 169 2.41 8.28 6.95
N ASP A 170 3.28 9.24 7.30
CA ASP A 170 2.98 10.29 8.28
C ASP A 170 2.72 11.62 7.53
N PRO A 171 1.46 12.09 7.47
CA PRO A 171 1.13 13.33 6.78
C PRO A 171 1.64 14.59 7.49
N GLU A 172 1.94 14.53 8.80
CA GLU A 172 2.50 15.67 9.54
C GLU A 172 3.96 15.91 9.15
N THR A 173 4.72 14.83 8.93
CA THR A 173 6.14 14.91 8.54
C THR A 173 6.39 14.72 7.05
N SER A 174 5.34 14.43 6.28
CA SER A 174 5.42 14.11 4.84
C SER A 174 6.40 12.96 4.57
N LEU A 175 6.37 11.93 5.41
CA LEU A 175 7.34 10.83 5.38
C LEU A 175 6.65 9.49 5.18
N LEU A 176 6.98 8.81 4.08
CA LEU A 176 6.65 7.41 3.84
C LEU A 176 7.79 6.53 4.36
N THR A 177 7.49 5.56 5.20
CA THR A 177 8.43 4.52 5.63
C THR A 177 8.03 3.19 5.00
N VAL A 178 8.99 2.46 4.46
CA VAL A 178 8.81 1.16 3.80
C VAL A 178 9.81 0.17 4.37
N PHE A 179 9.31 -0.86 5.07
CA PHE A 179 10.11 -1.99 5.51
C PHE A 179 9.88 -3.20 4.60
N SER A 180 10.85 -3.52 3.76
CA SER A 180 10.79 -4.66 2.85
C SER A 180 11.52 -5.85 3.46
N LYS A 181 10.81 -6.96 3.65
CA LYS A 181 11.35 -8.18 4.25
C LYS A 181 11.91 -9.07 3.14
N ALA A 182 13.18 -9.47 3.27
CA ALA A 182 13.74 -10.47 2.35
C ALA A 182 13.21 -11.88 2.63
N ARG A 183 12.75 -12.15 3.87
CA ARG A 183 12.12 -13.40 4.29
C ARG A 183 11.16 -13.18 5.47
N GLY A 184 10.33 -14.18 5.77
CA GLY A 184 9.23 -14.06 6.72
C GLY A 184 9.61 -13.61 8.14
N LEU A 185 10.83 -13.92 8.60
CA LEU A 185 11.33 -13.48 9.90
C LEU A 185 11.55 -11.96 9.98
N GLY A 186 11.86 -11.29 8.86
CA GLY A 186 12.19 -9.87 8.84
C GLY A 186 13.51 -9.52 9.53
N ASP A 187 14.42 -10.49 9.65
CA ASP A 187 15.77 -10.33 10.21
C ASP A 187 16.82 -9.85 9.19
N CYS A 188 16.38 -9.67 7.94
CA CYS A 188 17.12 -9.09 6.84
C CYS A 188 16.15 -8.47 5.82
N GLY A 189 16.64 -7.55 5.00
CA GLY A 189 15.83 -6.77 4.07
C GLY A 189 16.26 -5.31 4.03
N SER A 190 15.34 -4.41 3.72
CA SER A 190 15.60 -2.97 3.63
C SER A 190 14.58 -2.14 4.41
N LEU A 191 15.04 -1.00 4.91
CA LEU A 191 14.19 0.08 5.42
C LEU A 191 14.45 1.32 4.57
N ALA A 192 13.43 1.76 3.84
CA ALA A 192 13.49 2.96 3.02
C ALA A 192 12.55 4.03 3.60
N GLU A 193 13.00 5.28 3.60
CA GLU A 193 12.18 6.43 3.93
C GLU A 193 12.12 7.34 2.71
N TYR A 194 10.93 7.79 2.33
CA TYR A 194 10.70 8.71 1.23
C TYR A 194 10.01 9.98 1.73
N ARG A 195 10.48 11.14 1.28
CA ARG A 195 9.86 12.42 1.58
C ARG A 195 8.91 12.80 0.46
N TRP A 196 7.68 13.09 0.82
CA TRP A 196 6.72 13.69 -0.09
C TRP A 196 7.11 15.15 -0.36
N THR A 197 7.22 15.51 -1.64
CA THR A 197 7.61 16.86 -2.10
C THR A 197 6.45 17.71 -2.60
N GLY A 198 5.24 17.13 -2.67
CA GLY A 198 4.09 17.71 -3.37
C GLY A 198 3.87 17.11 -4.75
N SER A 199 4.88 16.55 -5.40
CA SER A 199 4.73 15.88 -6.70
C SER A 199 5.29 14.46 -6.71
N ASP A 200 6.26 14.18 -5.85
CA ASP A 200 7.03 12.94 -5.89
C ASP A 200 7.31 12.42 -4.47
N LEU A 201 7.68 11.14 -4.39
CA LEU A 201 8.24 10.50 -3.20
C LEU A 201 9.75 10.37 -3.40
N GLU A 202 10.49 11.38 -2.93
CA GLU A 202 11.95 11.38 -3.04
C GLU A 202 12.55 10.48 -1.96
N LEU A 203 13.42 9.54 -2.36
CA LEU A 203 14.16 8.72 -1.39
C LEU A 203 14.94 9.66 -0.45
N ALA A 204 14.70 9.53 0.84
CA ALA A 204 15.33 10.30 1.89
C ALA A 204 16.40 9.48 2.59
N THR A 205 16.10 8.22 2.95
CA THR A 205 17.06 7.26 3.53
C THR A 205 16.80 5.83 3.03
N PHE A 206 17.86 5.01 3.00
CA PHE A 206 17.83 3.58 2.71
C PHE A 206 18.83 2.86 3.60
N ARG A 207 18.36 1.85 4.31
CA ARG A 207 19.16 0.95 5.13
C ARG A 207 18.96 -0.47 4.66
N TYR A 208 20.00 -1.29 4.74
CA TYR A 208 19.97 -2.65 4.25
C TYR A 208 20.72 -3.59 5.19
N GLN A 209 20.11 -4.74 5.46
CA GLN A 209 20.71 -5.85 6.18
C GLN A 209 20.67 -7.09 5.28
N GLU A 210 21.85 -7.61 4.97
CA GLU A 210 21.98 -8.86 4.21
C GLU A 210 21.50 -10.05 5.05
N CYS A 211 20.89 -11.03 4.38
CA CYS A 211 20.46 -12.26 5.03
C CYS A 211 21.64 -13.16 5.35
N SER A 212 21.62 -13.74 6.56
CA SER A 212 22.58 -14.77 6.98
C SER A 212 21.86 -16.10 7.24
N ASP A 213 22.53 -17.21 6.93
CA ASP A 213 22.10 -18.57 7.31
C ASP A 213 22.26 -18.84 8.80
N SER A 214 23.09 -18.05 9.47
CA SER A 214 23.26 -18.04 10.92
C SER A 214 23.03 -16.61 11.41
N PRO A 215 21.76 -16.15 11.42
CA PRO A 215 21.46 -14.81 11.88
C PRO A 215 21.94 -14.66 13.33
N GLY A 216 22.55 -13.52 13.62
CA GLY A 216 22.93 -13.15 14.97
C GLY A 216 21.70 -12.73 15.79
N GLU A 217 21.90 -11.76 16.67
CA GLU A 217 20.79 -11.08 17.33
C GLU A 217 19.91 -10.36 16.30
N LEU A 218 18.59 -10.35 16.53
CA LEU A 218 17.67 -9.57 15.69
C LEU A 218 17.97 -8.08 15.87
N VAL A 219 18.33 -7.43 14.76
CA VAL A 219 18.58 -6.00 14.71
C VAL A 219 17.28 -5.31 14.32
N ASP A 220 16.92 -4.24 15.04
CA ASP A 220 15.82 -3.36 14.63
C ASP A 220 16.13 -2.77 13.24
N PRO A 221 15.19 -2.77 12.27
CA PRO A 221 15.42 -2.20 10.93
C PRO A 221 15.95 -0.75 10.95
N ALA A 222 15.59 0.06 11.94
CA ALA A 222 16.13 1.42 12.09
C ALA A 222 17.65 1.45 12.38
N ASN A 223 18.20 0.33 12.84
CA ASN A 223 19.63 0.14 13.13
C ASN A 223 20.37 -0.65 12.05
N TYR A 224 19.72 -1.01 10.93
CA TYR A 224 20.40 -1.60 9.79
C TYR A 224 21.48 -0.65 9.24
N PRO A 225 22.57 -1.17 8.65
CA PRO A 225 23.55 -0.37 7.94
C PRO A 225 22.91 0.60 6.95
N GLN A 226 23.24 1.88 7.05
CA GLN A 226 22.76 2.91 6.13
C GLN A 226 23.55 2.85 4.83
N VAL A 227 22.82 2.79 3.71
CA VAL A 227 23.33 2.78 2.34
C VAL A 227 23.07 4.14 1.68
N TYR A 228 21.96 4.78 2.05
CA TYR A 228 21.53 6.09 1.57
C TYR A 228 20.80 6.86 2.70
N PRO A 229 20.81 8.20 2.72
CA PRO A 229 21.73 9.02 1.96
C PRO A 229 23.15 8.73 2.43
#